data_AF-A0A7W7D6Z7-F1
#
_entry.id   AF-A0A7W7D6Z7-F1
#
_cell.length_a   1.000
_cell.length_b   1.000
_cell.length_c   1.000
_cell.angle_alpha   90.00
_cell.angle_beta   90.00
_cell.angle_gamma   90.00
#
_symmetry.space_group_name_H-M   'P 1'
#
loop_
_entity.id
_entity.type
_entity.pdbx_description
1 polymer ?
#
loop_
_entity_poly.entity_id
_entity_poly.type
_entity_poly.pdbx_seq_one_letter_code
_entity_poly.pdbx_strand_id
1 'polypeptide(L)'
;MGRPPPVNRDTGTSEIAKRIGVPRHKLAYWIEAGYLHPGSGGHGVPQDWSAAEVAIAVLLARLVAAGMGAAPAAAVARSAVAFELREVELGPGLPLRIGAVDG
;
A
#
# COMPACT_ATOMS: atom_id res chain seq x y z
N MET A 1 21.01 7.70 -15.68
CA MET A 1 20.41 6.57 -14.92
C MET A 1 20.28 6.99 -13.47
N GLY A 2 19.06 7.23 -12.98
CA GLY A 2 18.82 7.63 -11.59
C GLY A 2 18.97 6.45 -10.64
N ARG A 3 19.63 6.65 -9.49
CA ARG A 3 19.76 5.65 -8.43
C ARG A 3 18.36 5.26 -7.94
N PRO A 4 18.02 3.97 -7.82
CA PRO A 4 16.75 3.57 -7.21
C PRO A 4 16.67 4.11 -5.77
N PRO A 5 15.49 4.51 -5.28
CA PRO A 5 15.32 4.99 -3.93
C PRO A 5 15.79 3.93 -2.91
N PRO A 6 16.30 4.33 -1.74
CA PRO A 6 16.76 3.38 -0.74
C PRO A 6 15.62 2.46 -0.32
N VAL A 7 15.85 1.15 -0.43
CA VAL A 7 14.95 0.12 0.09
C VAL A 7 15.05 0.16 1.61
N ASN A 8 13.97 0.51 2.30
CA ASN A 8 13.93 0.49 3.76
C ASN A 8 13.85 -0.97 4.22
N ARG A 9 14.98 -1.54 4.67
CA ARG A 9 15.14 -2.97 4.99
C ARG A 9 14.56 -3.39 6.35
N ASP A 10 14.05 -2.45 7.15
CA ASP A 10 13.75 -2.73 8.55
C ASP A 10 12.26 -2.93 8.85
N THR A 11 11.35 -2.59 7.94
CA THR A 11 9.91 -2.65 8.23
C THR A 11 9.33 -4.04 7.95
N GLY A 12 9.38 -4.93 8.94
CA GLY A 12 8.75 -6.25 8.82
C GLY A 12 7.21 -6.19 8.69
N THR A 13 6.58 -7.23 8.16
CA THR A 13 5.12 -7.31 7.92
C THR A 13 4.26 -7.00 9.15
N SER A 14 4.74 -7.29 10.36
CA SER A 14 4.06 -6.91 11.62
C SER A 14 3.98 -5.40 11.81
N GLU A 15 5.04 -4.70 11.46
CA GLU A 15 5.15 -3.26 11.60
C GLU A 15 4.28 -2.56 10.56
N ILE A 16 4.24 -3.08 9.33
CA ILE A 16 3.30 -2.61 8.30
C ILE A 16 1.86 -2.76 8.78
N ALA A 17 1.47 -3.92 9.32
CA ALA A 17 0.12 -4.14 9.85
C ALA A 17 -0.25 -3.11 10.92
N LYS A 18 0.68 -2.83 11.86
CA LYS A 18 0.50 -1.78 12.88
C LYS A 18 0.38 -0.40 12.27
N ARG A 19 1.26 -0.05 11.33
CA ARG A 19 1.31 1.27 10.67
C ARG A 19 0.02 1.59 9.92
N ILE A 20 -0.55 0.62 9.21
CA ILE A 20 -1.79 0.82 8.44
C ILE A 20 -3.06 0.53 9.26
N GLY A 21 -2.92 0.15 10.52
CA GLY A 21 -4.04 -0.08 11.43
C GLY A 21 -4.91 -1.28 11.08
N VAL A 22 -4.34 -2.34 10.48
CA VAL A 22 -5.10 -3.56 10.12
C VAL A 22 -4.57 -4.79 10.85
N PRO A 23 -5.45 -5.77 11.15
CA PRO A 23 -5.01 -7.05 11.69
C PRO A 23 -4.05 -7.78 10.75
N ARG A 24 -3.11 -8.54 11.33
CA ARG A 24 -2.06 -9.23 10.59
C ARG A 24 -2.59 -10.24 9.56
N HIS A 25 -3.70 -10.92 9.87
CA HIS A 25 -4.36 -11.84 8.93
C HIS A 25 -4.98 -11.13 7.73
N LYS A 26 -5.45 -9.89 7.90
CA LYS A 26 -6.02 -9.07 6.81
C LYS A 26 -4.91 -8.62 5.86
N LEU A 27 -3.75 -8.25 6.40
CA LEU A 27 -2.56 -7.95 5.60
C LEU A 27 -2.07 -9.19 4.84
N ALA A 28 -2.03 -10.37 5.50
CA ALA A 28 -1.68 -11.63 4.84
C ALA A 28 -2.62 -11.95 3.68
N TYR A 29 -3.93 -11.82 3.89
CA TYR A 29 -4.93 -11.97 2.84
C TYR A 29 -4.68 -11.04 1.65
N TRP A 30 -4.35 -9.76 1.88
CA TRP A 30 -4.04 -8.84 0.78
C TRP A 30 -2.78 -9.22 -0.01
N ILE A 31 -1.79 -9.83 0.64
CA ILE A 31 -0.59 -10.34 -0.03
C ILE A 31 -0.95 -11.59 -0.86
N GLU A 32 -1.66 -12.55 -0.25
CA GLU A 32 -2.10 -13.78 -0.92
C GLU A 32 -3.02 -13.50 -2.12
N ALA A 33 -3.88 -12.50 -2.00
CA ALA A 33 -4.77 -12.05 -3.08
C ALA A 33 -4.06 -11.23 -4.17
N GLY A 34 -2.76 -10.95 -4.05
CA GLY A 34 -1.98 -10.19 -5.02
C GLY A 34 -2.29 -8.68 -5.03
N TYR A 35 -2.87 -8.15 -3.96
CA TYR A 35 -3.08 -6.70 -3.82
C TYR A 35 -1.79 -6.01 -3.40
N LEU A 36 -1.00 -6.67 -2.57
CA LEU A 36 0.31 -6.23 -2.11
C LEU A 36 1.41 -7.22 -2.51
N HIS A 37 2.56 -6.69 -2.89
CA HIS A 37 3.73 -7.42 -3.37
C HIS A 37 4.97 -6.99 -2.57
N PRO A 38 5.07 -7.38 -1.28
CA PRO A 38 6.31 -7.21 -0.57
C PRO A 38 7.45 -7.95 -1.29
N GLY A 39 8.67 -7.48 -1.11
CA GLY A 39 9.87 -8.15 -1.58
C GLY A 39 10.06 -9.52 -0.91
N SER A 40 11.12 -10.20 -1.30
CA SER A 40 11.47 -11.52 -0.78
C SER A 40 11.53 -11.52 0.75
N GLY A 41 10.85 -12.48 1.37
CA GLY A 41 10.92 -12.77 2.80
C GLY A 41 9.92 -13.89 3.15
N GLY A 42 10.40 -14.90 3.86
CA GLY A 42 9.64 -16.11 4.22
C GLY A 42 9.34 -16.21 5.71
N HIS A 43 8.87 -17.38 6.16
CA HIS A 43 8.63 -17.64 7.57
C HIS A 43 9.89 -17.41 8.41
N GLY A 44 9.84 -16.45 9.33
CA GLY A 44 10.94 -16.12 10.23
C GLY A 44 11.94 -15.10 9.70
N VAL A 45 11.83 -14.67 8.44
CA VAL A 45 12.67 -13.61 7.86
C VAL A 45 11.80 -12.39 7.59
N PRO A 46 12.21 -11.18 8.01
CA PRO A 46 11.51 -9.95 7.66
C PRO A 46 11.34 -9.87 6.13
N GLN A 47 10.11 -9.60 5.68
CA GLN A 47 9.87 -9.23 4.29
C GLN A 47 10.35 -7.81 4.06
N ASP A 48 11.03 -7.59 2.93
CA ASP A 48 11.42 -6.26 2.51
C ASP A 48 10.20 -5.51 1.96
N TRP A 49 9.92 -4.32 2.48
CA TRP A 49 8.86 -3.46 1.96
C TRP A 49 9.46 -2.25 1.26
N SER A 50 9.28 -2.15 -0.06
CA SER A 50 9.67 -0.94 -0.79
C SER A 50 8.81 0.24 -0.34
N ALA A 51 9.36 1.46 -0.38
CA ALA A 51 8.61 2.67 0.00
C ALA A 51 7.29 2.81 -0.80
N ALA A 52 7.31 2.44 -2.09
CA ALA A 52 6.13 2.42 -2.94
C ALA A 52 5.08 1.42 -2.43
N GLU A 53 5.48 0.21 -2.06
CA GLU A 53 4.55 -0.81 -1.57
C GLU A 53 3.97 -0.44 -0.20
N VAL A 54 4.75 0.21 0.66
CA VAL A 54 4.24 0.80 1.91
C VAL A 54 3.18 1.87 1.61
N ALA A 55 3.43 2.77 0.66
CA ALA A 55 2.46 3.80 0.28
C ALA A 55 1.16 3.19 -0.29
N ILE A 56 1.28 2.14 -1.12
CA ILE A 56 0.14 1.38 -1.63
C ILE A 56 -0.64 0.76 -0.48
N ALA A 57 0.02 0.11 0.49
CA ALA A 57 -0.63 -0.51 1.64
C ALA A 57 -1.39 0.52 2.51
N VAL A 58 -0.80 1.70 2.73
CA VAL A 58 -1.46 2.80 3.47
C VAL A 58 -2.71 3.27 2.74
N LEU A 59 -2.61 3.55 1.43
CA LEU A 59 -3.73 4.05 0.65
C LEU A 59 -4.84 3.00 0.49
N LEU A 60 -4.48 1.74 0.25
CA LEU A 60 -5.39 0.60 0.22
C LEU A 60 -6.18 0.51 1.53
N ALA A 61 -5.50 0.59 2.69
CA ALA A 61 -6.17 0.52 3.99
C ALA A 61 -7.17 1.66 4.19
N ARG A 62 -6.82 2.89 3.77
CA ARG A 62 -7.72 4.05 3.84
C ARG A 62 -8.94 3.91 2.94
N LEU A 63 -8.75 3.46 1.70
CA LEU A 63 -9.83 3.25 0.74
C LEU A 63 -10.79 2.16 1.23
N VAL A 64 -10.27 1.06 1.77
CA VAL A 64 -11.09 -0.01 2.36
C VAL A 64 -11.82 0.48 3.60
N ALA A 65 -11.18 1.28 4.46
CA ALA A 65 -11.84 1.89 5.62
C ALA A 65 -12.96 2.86 5.21
N ALA A 66 -12.83 3.51 4.05
CA ALA A 66 -13.86 4.36 3.46
C ALA A 66 -15.00 3.57 2.78
N GLY A 67 -14.98 2.23 2.83
CA GLY A 67 -16.04 1.36 2.30
C GLY A 67 -15.81 0.86 0.87
N MET A 68 -14.66 1.15 0.26
CA MET A 68 -14.31 0.58 -1.04
C MET A 68 -13.96 -0.91 -0.91
N GLY A 69 -14.34 -1.72 -1.90
CA GLY A 69 -13.90 -3.12 -1.99
C GLY A 69 -12.38 -3.23 -2.12
N ALA A 70 -11.77 -4.28 -1.55
CA ALA A 70 -10.31 -4.42 -1.52
C ALA A 70 -9.66 -4.47 -2.91
N ALA A 71 -10.26 -5.20 -3.87
CA ALA A 71 -9.76 -5.28 -5.24
C ALA A 71 -9.74 -3.92 -5.97
N PRO A 72 -10.86 -3.17 -6.08
CA PRO A 72 -10.83 -1.84 -6.69
C PRO A 72 -9.95 -0.85 -5.92
N ALA A 73 -9.92 -0.93 -4.58
CA ALA A 73 -9.03 -0.11 -3.76
C ALA A 73 -7.55 -0.36 -4.06
N ALA A 74 -7.16 -1.62 -4.28
CA ALA A 74 -5.78 -1.97 -4.61
C ALA A 74 -5.38 -1.44 -5.98
N ALA A 75 -6.27 -1.53 -6.98
CA ALA A 75 -6.04 -0.98 -8.31
C ALA A 75 -5.86 0.56 -8.26
N VAL A 76 -6.74 1.26 -7.55
CA VAL A 76 -6.64 2.72 -7.35
C VAL A 76 -5.34 3.06 -6.63
N ALA A 77 -5.00 2.35 -5.55
CA ALA A 77 -3.79 2.62 -4.77
C ALA A 77 -2.51 2.42 -5.58
N ARG A 78 -2.43 1.37 -6.40
CA ARG A 78 -1.28 1.15 -7.30
C ARG A 78 -1.15 2.25 -8.35
N SER A 79 -2.24 2.60 -9.04
CA SER A 79 -2.22 3.66 -10.04
C SER A 79 -1.84 5.01 -9.43
N ALA A 80 -2.41 5.33 -8.26
CA ALA A 80 -2.09 6.54 -7.52
C ALA A 80 -0.59 6.66 -7.21
N VAL A 81 0.03 5.60 -6.70
CA VAL A 81 1.45 5.61 -6.35
C VAL A 81 2.35 5.56 -7.59
N ALA A 82 2.00 4.75 -8.60
CA ALA A 82 2.81 4.59 -9.81
C ALA A 82 2.89 5.86 -10.67
N PHE A 83 1.82 6.65 -10.69
CA PHE A 83 1.74 7.89 -11.47
C PHE A 83 1.84 9.16 -10.61
N GLU A 84 2.18 9.02 -9.32
CA GLU A 84 2.25 10.12 -8.34
C GLU A 84 0.99 11.03 -8.36
N LEU A 85 -0.18 10.41 -8.55
CA LEU A 85 -1.43 11.15 -8.71
C LEU A 85 -1.77 11.82 -7.39
N ARG A 86 -2.07 13.12 -7.46
CA ARG A 86 -2.59 13.90 -6.33
C ARG A 86 -4.10 13.96 -6.31
N GLU A 87 -4.74 13.61 -7.42
CA GLU A 87 -6.18 13.59 -7.57
C GLU A 87 -6.58 12.46 -8.53
N VAL A 88 -7.62 11.71 -8.17
CA VAL A 88 -8.17 10.61 -8.97
C VAL A 88 -9.69 10.73 -8.97
N GLU A 89 -10.30 10.72 -10.15
CA GLU A 89 -11.77 10.64 -10.25
C GLU A 89 -12.19 9.17 -10.20
N LEU A 90 -12.95 8.80 -9.17
CA LEU A 90 -13.39 7.41 -8.95
C LEU A 90 -14.70 7.07 -9.70
N GLY A 91 -15.37 8.11 -10.20
CA GLY A 91 -16.64 8.09 -10.91
C GLY A 91 -17.10 9.53 -11.13
N PRO A 92 -18.15 9.76 -11.96
CA PRO A 92 -18.55 11.11 -12.35
C PRO A 92 -18.75 12.04 -11.15
N GLY A 93 -17.89 13.05 -11.01
CA GLY A 93 -17.98 14.06 -9.95
C GLY A 93 -17.52 13.60 -8.56
N LEU A 94 -16.82 12.47 -8.43
CA LEU A 94 -16.25 11.99 -7.17
C LEU A 94 -14.71 12.09 -7.17
N PRO A 95 -14.14 13.29 -6.89
CA PRO A 95 -12.70 13.46 -6.81
C PRO A 95 -12.14 12.91 -5.49
N LEU A 96 -11.15 12.03 -5.60
CA LEU A 96 -10.33 11.58 -4.49
C LEU A 96 -9.03 12.37 -4.49
N ARG A 97 -8.76 13.12 -3.41
CA ARG A 97 -7.49 13.84 -3.23
C ARG A 97 -6.51 13.00 -2.42
N ILE A 98 -5.30 12.84 -2.94
CA ILE A 98 -4.22 12.06 -2.32
C ILE A 98 -3.22 13.07 -1.73
N GLY A 99 -3.31 13.25 -0.41
CA GLY A 99 -2.34 14.07 0.34
C GLY A 99 -1.07 13.28 0.66
N ALA A 100 0.09 13.96 0.60
CA ALA A 100 1.34 13.40 1.10
C ALA A 100 1.21 13.08 2.59
N VAL A 101 1.71 11.91 3.00
CA VAL A 101 1.85 11.58 4.42
C VAL A 101 3.26 11.96 4.81
N ASP A 102 3.42 13.15 5.40
CA ASP A 102 4.66 13.49 6.09
C ASP A 102 4.78 12.55 7.29
N GLY A 103 5.75 11.63 7.23
CA GLY A 103 6.03 10.62 8.26
C GLY A 103 7.51 10.37 8.36
#